data_AF-A0A2D4K726-F1
#
_entry.id   AF-A0A2D4K726-F1
#
_cell.length_a   1.000
_cell.length_b   1.000
_cell.length_c   1.000
_cell.angle_alpha   90.00
_cell.angle_beta   90.00
_cell.angle_gamma   90.00
#
_symmetry.space_group_name_H-M   'P 1'
#
loop_
_entity.id
_entity.type
_entity.pdbx_description
1 polymer ?
#
loop_
_entity_poly.entity_id
_entity_poly.type
_entity_poly.pdbx_seq_one_letter_code
_entity_poly.pdbx_strand_id
1 'polypeptide(L)'
;PSAPLRLGVLLRLLLPHAGFTPFSTSAQIAPVTCPTQFRYTLDNDILTLEQRQFYEDNGYLLIKNLVADEDIERFREQFVKICRKDVKVPAITIMKDITIAKSATDENTVLKLQDFMLSEELFRYCTLPQIVKYVECFTGPDIMAMHTM
;
A
#
# COMPACT_ATOMS: atom_id res chain seq x y z
N PRO A 1 17.69 47.01 4.19
CA PRO A 1 18.97 46.29 4.23
C PRO A 1 18.95 45.06 3.30
N SER A 2 19.93 44.96 2.40
CA SER A 2 20.04 43.84 1.44
C SER A 2 20.21 42.50 2.16
N ALA A 3 19.71 41.41 1.57
CA ALA A 3 19.83 40.04 2.07
C ALA A 3 21.22 39.65 2.62
N PRO A 4 22.36 40.05 2.01
CA PRO A 4 23.70 39.75 2.56
C PRO A 4 23.97 40.43 3.91
N LEU A 5 23.40 41.61 4.17
CA LEU A 5 23.55 42.29 5.45
C LEU A 5 22.78 41.57 6.57
N ARG A 6 21.63 40.95 6.27
CA ARG A 6 20.86 40.18 7.25
C ARG A 6 21.58 38.88 7.65
N LEU A 7 22.19 38.20 6.69
CA LEU A 7 22.99 37.00 6.94
C LEU A 7 24.25 37.31 7.76
N GLY A 8 24.92 38.44 7.47
CA GLY A 8 26.09 38.89 8.21
C GLY A 8 25.83 39.21 9.69
N VAL A 9 24.63 39.70 10.02
CA VAL A 9 24.21 39.95 11.42
C VAL A 9 23.91 38.65 12.16
N LEU A 10 23.24 37.69 11.51
CA LEU A 10 22.93 36.38 12.10
C LEU A 10 24.19 35.55 12.40
N LEU A 11 25.17 35.54 11.49
CA LEU A 11 26.42 34.81 11.70
C LEU A 11 27.31 35.42 12.80
N ARG A 12 27.29 36.74 12.98
CA ARG A 12 28.03 37.41 14.06
C ARG A 12 27.49 37.07 15.46
N LEU A 13 26.20 36.75 15.56
CA LEU A 13 25.58 36.34 16.83
C LEU A 13 25.90 34.88 17.19
N LEU A 14 26.18 34.04 16.19
CA LEU A 14 26.37 32.61 16.38
C LEU A 14 27.82 32.21 16.71
N LEU A 15 28.82 33.01 16.31
CA LEU A 15 30.25 32.72 16.54
C LEU A 15 31.01 34.01 16.85
N PRO A 16 31.33 34.31 18.13
CA PRO A 16 31.83 35.63 18.48
C PRO A 16 33.23 35.98 17.97
N HIS A 17 34.08 35.02 17.64
CA HIS A 17 35.50 35.27 17.32
C HIS A 17 36.01 34.38 16.18
N ALA A 18 35.89 34.87 14.94
CA ALA A 18 36.83 34.55 13.86
C ALA A 18 36.57 35.51 12.68
N GLY A 19 37.61 36.25 12.27
CA GLY A 19 37.56 37.05 11.05
C GLY A 19 37.60 36.14 9.83
N PHE A 20 36.70 36.35 8.87
CA PHE A 20 36.66 35.55 7.64
C PHE A 20 36.83 36.46 6.41
N THR A 21 37.84 36.17 5.61
CA THR A 21 38.03 36.65 4.24
C THR A 21 37.18 35.78 3.29
N PRO A 22 36.31 36.35 2.44
CA PRO A 22 35.47 35.56 1.56
C PRO A 22 36.27 35.05 0.35
N PHE A 23 36.23 33.74 0.10
CA PHE A 23 36.67 33.15 -1.16
C PHE A 23 35.45 32.80 -2.03
N SER A 24 35.55 33.11 -3.33
CA SER A 24 34.51 32.80 -4.29
C SER A 24 34.50 31.30 -4.57
N THR A 25 33.49 30.61 -4.03
CA THR A 25 33.30 29.17 -4.22
C THR A 25 32.28 28.98 -5.36
N SER A 26 32.77 28.88 -6.60
CA SER A 26 31.98 28.26 -7.66
C SER A 26 32.00 26.75 -7.42
N ALA A 27 31.16 26.28 -6.50
CA ALA A 27 30.92 24.85 -6.33
C ALA A 27 29.94 24.41 -7.42
N GLN A 28 30.39 23.50 -8.29
CA GLN A 28 29.46 22.70 -9.07
C GLN A 28 28.60 21.90 -8.09
N ILE A 29 27.30 22.17 -8.07
CA ILE A 29 26.33 21.39 -7.32
C ILE A 29 26.24 20.04 -8.04
N ALA A 30 27.03 19.07 -7.60
CA ALA A 30 26.70 17.68 -7.88
C ALA A 30 25.31 17.43 -7.29
N PRO A 31 24.37 16.82 -8.02
CA PRO A 31 23.08 16.47 -7.46
C PRO A 31 23.36 15.59 -6.24
N VAL A 32 22.87 16.02 -5.08
CA VAL A 32 22.88 15.19 -3.88
C VAL A 32 21.98 14.01 -4.21
N THR A 33 22.57 12.88 -4.58
CA THR A 33 21.89 11.59 -4.55
C THR A 33 21.77 11.24 -3.08
N CYS A 34 20.77 11.81 -2.42
CA CYS A 34 20.26 11.16 -1.22
C CYS A 34 19.84 9.76 -1.70
N PRO A 35 20.35 8.67 -1.11
CA PRO A 35 19.68 7.40 -1.27
C PRO A 35 18.26 7.66 -0.77
N THR A 36 17.27 7.59 -1.66
CA THR A 36 15.86 7.65 -1.26
C THR A 36 15.64 6.37 -0.46
N GLN A 37 15.94 6.43 0.83
CA GLN A 37 15.74 5.31 1.72
C GLN A 37 14.24 5.21 1.93
N PHE A 38 13.61 4.32 1.17
CA PHE A 38 12.21 3.98 1.32
C PHE A 38 12.02 3.21 2.63
N ARG A 39 11.03 3.61 3.43
CA ARG A 39 10.70 3.02 4.72
C ARG A 39 9.64 1.93 4.60
N TYR A 40 8.68 2.10 3.69
CA TYR A 40 7.51 1.24 3.59
C TYR A 40 7.58 0.25 2.41
N THR A 41 8.59 0.36 1.54
CA THR A 41 8.83 -0.60 0.46
C THR A 41 10.26 -1.12 0.52
N LEU A 42 10.41 -2.43 0.38
CA LEU A 42 11.70 -3.11 0.27
C LEU A 42 12.28 -2.91 -1.13
N ASP A 43 13.57 -3.22 -1.30
CA ASP A 43 14.20 -3.19 -2.62
C ASP A 43 13.67 -4.32 -3.49
N ASN A 44 13.21 -3.96 -4.69
CA ASN A 44 12.56 -4.87 -5.64
C ASN A 44 12.61 -4.27 -7.05
N ASP A 45 12.42 -5.13 -8.06
CA ASP A 45 12.44 -4.74 -9.48
C ASP A 45 11.02 -4.54 -10.06
N ILE A 46 9.99 -4.47 -9.21
CA ILE A 46 8.58 -4.50 -9.62
C ILE A 46 7.97 -3.10 -9.57
N LEU A 47 8.20 -2.38 -8.47
CA LEU A 47 7.71 -1.02 -8.26
C LEU A 47 8.70 -0.02 -8.84
N THR A 48 8.19 0.91 -9.64
CA THR A 48 9.02 2.04 -10.10
C THR A 48 9.37 2.96 -8.94
N LEU A 49 10.44 3.75 -9.08
CA LEU A 49 10.81 4.75 -8.08
C LEU A 49 9.68 5.73 -7.79
N GLU A 50 8.92 6.13 -8.81
CA GLU A 50 7.75 7.00 -8.65
C GLU A 50 6.63 6.32 -7.86
N GLN A 51 6.37 5.03 -8.08
CA GLN A 51 5.39 4.28 -7.30
C GLN A 51 5.83 4.10 -5.85
N ARG A 52 7.11 3.81 -5.60
CA ARG A 52 7.68 3.73 -4.24
C ARG A 52 7.57 5.07 -3.53
N GLN A 53 7.96 6.17 -4.19
CA GLN A 53 7.84 7.52 -3.66
C GLN A 53 6.37 7.89 -3.38
N PHE A 54 5.47 7.58 -4.30
CA PHE A 54 4.04 7.81 -4.11
C PHE A 54 3.50 7.07 -2.89
N TYR A 55 3.88 5.80 -2.71
CA TYR A 55 3.47 5.02 -1.55
C TYR A 55 4.05 5.57 -0.24
N GLU A 56 5.30 6.05 -0.24
CA GLU A 56 5.87 6.74 0.92
C GLU A 56 5.05 7.95 1.35
N ASP A 57 4.66 8.76 0.38
CA ASP A 57 3.98 10.04 0.64
C ASP A 57 2.50 9.85 0.98
N ASN A 58 1.86 8.78 0.46
CA ASN A 58 0.39 8.63 0.49
C ASN A 58 -0.12 7.37 1.20
N GLY A 59 0.69 6.34 1.38
CA GLY A 59 0.30 5.09 2.05
C GLY A 59 -0.65 4.17 1.25
N TYR A 60 -0.86 4.43 -0.05
CA TYR A 60 -1.61 3.54 -0.95
C TYR A 60 -1.00 3.51 -2.35
N LEU A 61 -1.33 2.47 -3.12
CA LEU A 61 -0.93 2.36 -4.53
C LEU A 61 -2.05 1.72 -5.35
N LEU A 62 -2.29 2.26 -6.55
CA LEU A 62 -3.26 1.70 -7.50
C LEU A 62 -2.54 0.99 -8.65
N ILE A 63 -2.69 -0.33 -8.71
CA ILE A 63 -2.25 -1.15 -9.85
C ILE A 63 -3.48 -1.52 -10.69
N LYS A 64 -3.58 -0.95 -11.89
CA LYS A 64 -4.72 -1.16 -12.78
C LYS A 64 -4.68 -2.55 -13.40
N ASN A 65 -5.85 -3.16 -13.57
CA ASN A 65 -6.03 -4.43 -14.28
C ASN A 65 -5.11 -5.56 -13.74
N LEU A 66 -4.91 -5.58 -12.42
CA LEU A 66 -4.01 -6.56 -11.79
C LEU A 66 -4.64 -7.96 -11.78
N VAL A 67 -5.92 -8.06 -11.43
CA VAL A 67 -6.66 -9.33 -11.43
C VAL A 67 -7.46 -9.43 -12.71
N ALA A 68 -7.43 -10.60 -13.35
CA ALA A 68 -8.15 -10.85 -14.60
C ALA A 68 -9.68 -10.87 -14.36
N ASP A 69 -10.45 -10.43 -15.34
CA ASP A 69 -11.92 -10.37 -15.23
C ASP A 69 -12.52 -11.77 -15.00
N GLU A 70 -11.93 -12.81 -15.58
CA GLU A 70 -12.34 -14.20 -15.37
C GLU A 70 -12.17 -14.64 -13.91
N ASP A 71 -11.10 -14.18 -13.24
CA ASP A 71 -10.87 -14.48 -11.84
C ASP A 71 -11.86 -13.73 -10.94
N ILE A 72 -12.15 -12.48 -11.26
CA ILE A 72 -13.15 -11.66 -10.57
C ILE A 72 -14.52 -12.33 -10.63
N GLU A 73 -14.94 -12.80 -11.81
CA GLU A 73 -16.25 -13.44 -11.96
C GLU A 73 -16.32 -14.77 -11.20
N ARG A 74 -15.24 -15.57 -11.18
CA ARG A 74 -15.18 -16.79 -10.35
C ARG A 74 -15.35 -16.50 -8.86
N PHE A 75 -14.71 -15.45 -8.34
CA PHE A 75 -14.86 -15.06 -6.93
C PHE A 75 -16.30 -14.60 -6.63
N ARG A 76 -16.91 -13.86 -7.56
CA ARG A 76 -18.31 -13.44 -7.47
C ARG A 76 -19.27 -14.64 -7.45
N GLU A 77 -19.09 -15.60 -8.35
CA GLU A 77 -19.91 -16.82 -8.39
C GLU A 77 -19.80 -17.60 -7.08
N GLN A 78 -18.60 -17.74 -6.53
CA GLN A 78 -18.39 -18.42 -5.26
C GLN A 78 -19.04 -17.66 -4.10
N PHE A 79 -18.97 -16.32 -4.07
CA PHE A 79 -19.69 -15.49 -3.11
C PHE A 79 -21.19 -15.76 -3.15
N VAL A 80 -21.80 -15.75 -4.34
CA VAL A 80 -23.24 -16.01 -4.51
C VAL A 80 -23.63 -17.40 -4.02
N LYS A 81 -22.84 -18.44 -4.33
CA LYS A 81 -23.05 -19.81 -3.84
C LYS A 81 -23.02 -19.89 -2.31
N ILE A 82 -22.10 -19.16 -1.66
CA ILE A 82 -22.02 -19.08 -0.20
C ILE A 82 -23.25 -18.36 0.37
N CYS A 83 -23.66 -17.23 -0.22
CA CYS A 83 -24.84 -16.48 0.23
C CYS A 83 -26.12 -17.32 0.17
N ARG A 84 -26.30 -18.10 -0.90
CA ARG A 84 -27.43 -19.03 -1.10
C ARG A 84 -27.34 -20.31 -0.28
N LYS A 85 -26.22 -20.52 0.42
CA LYS A 85 -25.89 -21.72 1.22
C LYS A 85 -25.74 -23.00 0.39
N ASP A 86 -25.47 -22.87 -0.91
CA ASP A 86 -25.15 -23.99 -1.81
C ASP A 86 -23.79 -24.59 -1.45
N VAL A 87 -22.87 -23.74 -0.95
CA VAL A 87 -21.55 -24.13 -0.43
C VAL A 87 -21.46 -23.73 1.04
N LYS A 88 -20.97 -24.66 1.88
CA LYS A 88 -20.65 -24.39 3.29
C LYS A 88 -19.15 -24.34 3.46
N VAL A 89 -18.64 -23.18 3.85
CA VAL A 89 -17.23 -22.99 4.20
C VAL A 89 -17.14 -23.01 5.73
N PRO A 90 -16.32 -23.88 6.34
CA PRO A 90 -16.13 -23.87 7.78
C PRO A 90 -15.51 -22.55 8.26
N ALA A 91 -15.83 -22.13 9.49
CA ALA A 91 -15.27 -20.95 10.16
C ALA A 91 -15.46 -19.58 9.46
N ILE A 92 -16.19 -19.52 8.33
CA ILE A 92 -16.49 -18.26 7.65
C ILE A 92 -17.48 -17.43 8.46
N THR A 93 -17.22 -16.14 8.59
CA THR A 93 -18.12 -15.19 9.22
C THR A 93 -18.97 -14.50 8.14
N ILE A 94 -20.29 -14.64 8.22
CA ILE A 94 -21.24 -14.01 7.29
C ILE A 94 -21.93 -12.85 7.99
N MET A 95 -21.62 -11.62 7.59
CA MET A 95 -22.27 -10.42 8.11
C MET A 95 -23.47 -10.07 7.24
N LYS A 96 -24.65 -10.00 7.85
CA LYS A 96 -25.91 -9.71 7.16
C LYS A 96 -26.49 -8.37 7.61
N ASP A 97 -27.17 -7.70 6.69
CA ASP A 97 -28.00 -6.56 7.04
C ASP A 97 -29.26 -7.04 7.78
N ILE A 98 -29.32 -6.73 9.07
CA ILE A 98 -30.45 -7.09 9.94
C ILE A 98 -31.79 -6.51 9.49
N THR A 99 -31.78 -5.41 8.72
CA THR A 99 -33.01 -4.75 8.28
C THR A 99 -33.71 -5.52 7.16
N ILE A 100 -32.95 -6.25 6.33
CA ILE A 100 -33.43 -7.02 5.16
C ILE A 100 -33.34 -8.53 5.42
N ALA A 101 -32.58 -8.98 6.43
CA ALA A 101 -32.37 -10.40 6.73
C ALA A 101 -33.67 -11.21 6.98
N LYS A 102 -34.79 -10.55 7.30
CA LYS A 102 -36.10 -11.21 7.50
C LYS A 102 -36.86 -11.45 6.19
N SER A 103 -36.57 -10.70 5.12
CA SER A 103 -37.33 -10.74 3.88
C SER A 103 -36.67 -11.58 2.79
N ALA A 104 -35.34 -11.77 2.82
CA ALA A 104 -34.63 -12.58 1.85
C ALA A 104 -33.44 -13.32 2.49
N THR A 105 -33.05 -14.45 1.90
CA THR A 105 -31.85 -15.21 2.30
C THR A 105 -30.88 -15.32 1.12
N ASP A 106 -30.75 -14.24 0.36
CA ASP A 106 -29.97 -14.15 -0.87
C ASP A 106 -28.72 -13.27 -0.68
N GLU A 107 -27.93 -13.15 -1.75
CA GLU A 107 -26.75 -12.27 -1.84
C GLU A 107 -27.04 -10.82 -1.44
N ASN A 108 -28.25 -10.31 -1.65
CA ASN A 108 -28.62 -8.93 -1.34
C ASN A 108 -28.70 -8.64 0.16
N THR A 109 -28.76 -9.67 1.00
CA THR A 109 -28.77 -9.53 2.47
C THR A 109 -27.39 -9.62 3.10
N VAL A 110 -26.38 -10.10 2.37
CA VAL A 110 -25.02 -10.29 2.87
C VAL A 110 -24.19 -9.05 2.57
N LEU A 111 -23.70 -8.39 3.62
CA LEU A 111 -22.87 -7.20 3.50
C LEU A 111 -21.39 -7.55 3.36
N LYS A 112 -20.96 -8.65 3.98
CA LYS A 112 -19.55 -9.03 4.05
C LYS A 112 -19.36 -10.50 4.41
N LEU A 113 -18.33 -11.11 3.83
CA LEU A 113 -17.77 -12.38 4.29
C LEU A 113 -16.43 -12.09 4.98
N GLN A 114 -16.08 -12.82 6.04
CA GLN A 114 -14.74 -12.78 6.62
C GLN A 114 -14.24 -14.20 6.89
N ASP A 115 -12.93 -14.35 7.03
CA ASP A 115 -12.29 -15.62 7.40
C ASP A 115 -12.61 -16.75 6.40
N PHE A 116 -12.57 -16.42 5.11
CA PHE A 116 -12.83 -17.35 4.01
C PHE A 116 -11.61 -18.21 3.62
N MET A 117 -10.56 -18.27 4.45
CA MET A 117 -9.33 -19.00 4.11
C MET A 117 -9.53 -20.50 3.84
N LEU A 118 -10.64 -21.08 4.31
CA LEU A 118 -11.01 -22.47 4.04
C LEU A 118 -11.86 -22.65 2.76
N SER A 119 -12.14 -21.56 2.03
CA SER A 119 -12.79 -21.59 0.71
C SER A 119 -11.70 -21.63 -0.36
N GLU A 120 -11.53 -22.76 -1.05
CA GLU A 120 -10.51 -22.90 -2.09
C GLU A 120 -10.60 -21.80 -3.16
N GLU A 121 -11.80 -21.53 -3.66
CA GLU A 121 -12.01 -20.53 -4.71
C GLU A 121 -11.76 -19.10 -4.22
N LEU A 122 -12.19 -18.71 -3.01
CA LEU A 122 -11.95 -17.34 -2.52
C LEU A 122 -10.51 -17.16 -2.05
N PHE A 123 -9.93 -18.16 -1.38
CA PHE A 123 -8.54 -18.12 -0.92
C PHE A 123 -7.55 -18.10 -2.07
N ARG A 124 -7.95 -18.56 -3.27
CA ARG A 124 -7.14 -18.44 -4.48
C ARG A 124 -6.66 -17.01 -4.73
N TYR A 125 -7.45 -15.99 -4.39
CA TYR A 125 -7.03 -14.58 -4.46
C TYR A 125 -5.71 -14.32 -3.70
N CYS A 126 -5.57 -14.87 -2.49
CA CYS A 126 -4.38 -14.73 -1.65
C CYS A 126 -3.15 -15.44 -2.23
N THR A 127 -3.36 -16.38 -3.15
CA THR A 127 -2.30 -17.18 -3.80
C THR A 127 -2.01 -16.76 -5.24
N LEU A 128 -2.73 -15.76 -5.78
CA LEU A 128 -2.53 -15.28 -7.14
C LEU A 128 -1.11 -14.73 -7.30
N PRO A 129 -0.28 -15.25 -8.23
CA PRO A 129 1.11 -14.83 -8.38
C PRO A 129 1.25 -13.32 -8.60
N GLN A 130 0.32 -12.73 -9.35
CA GLN A 130 0.30 -11.31 -9.61
C GLN A 130 0.00 -10.47 -8.36
N ILE A 131 -0.77 -10.98 -7.39
CA ILE A 131 -0.99 -10.30 -6.11
C ILE A 131 0.24 -10.46 -5.22
N VAL A 132 0.69 -11.71 -5.04
CA VAL A 132 1.81 -12.07 -4.17
C VAL A 132 3.08 -11.30 -4.56
N LYS A 133 3.34 -11.15 -5.86
CA LYS A 133 4.48 -10.38 -6.40
C LYS A 133 4.51 -8.93 -5.92
N TYR A 134 3.36 -8.26 -5.83
CA TYR A 134 3.31 -6.89 -5.29
C TYR A 134 3.37 -6.88 -3.77
N VAL A 135 2.74 -7.84 -3.08
CA VAL A 135 2.78 -7.96 -1.61
C VAL A 135 4.21 -8.19 -1.09
N GLU A 136 5.02 -8.97 -1.81
CA GLU A 136 6.43 -9.22 -1.51
C GLU A 136 7.23 -7.91 -1.43
N CYS A 137 6.90 -6.91 -2.24
CA CYS A 137 7.57 -5.61 -2.24
C CYS A 137 7.44 -4.85 -0.91
N PHE A 138 6.47 -5.23 -0.06
CA PHE A 138 6.22 -4.60 1.25
C PHE A 138 6.60 -5.52 2.41
N THR A 139 6.35 -6.83 2.25
CA THR A 139 6.42 -7.80 3.35
C THR A 139 7.68 -8.67 3.32
N GLY A 140 8.36 -8.75 2.18
CA GLY A 140 9.47 -9.68 1.95
C GLY A 140 8.97 -11.06 1.48
N PRO A 141 9.89 -12.04 1.35
CA PRO A 141 9.60 -13.33 0.73
C PRO A 141 8.72 -14.26 1.59
N ASP A 142 8.71 -14.06 2.92
CA ASP A 142 7.95 -14.90 3.86
C ASP A 142 6.54 -14.32 4.07
N ILE A 143 5.64 -14.63 3.13
CA ILE A 143 4.31 -14.02 3.04
C ILE A 143 3.26 -14.85 3.79
N MET A 144 2.44 -14.19 4.61
CA MET A 144 1.35 -14.80 5.36
C MET A 144 0.03 -14.06 5.13
N ALA A 145 -1.01 -14.79 4.69
CA ALA A 145 -2.38 -14.26 4.61
C ALA A 145 -3.01 -14.22 6.01
N MET A 146 -3.04 -13.04 6.63
CA MET A 146 -3.47 -12.86 8.02
C MET A 146 -4.99 -12.71 8.19
N HIS A 147 -5.64 -12.03 7.25
CA HIS A 147 -7.07 -11.75 7.31
C HIS A 147 -7.66 -11.69 5.90
N THR A 148 -8.89 -12.20 5.75
CA THR A 148 -9.61 -12.29 4.48
C THR A 148 -11.01 -11.68 4.64
N MET A 149 -11.41 -10.83 3.69
CA MET A 149 -12.70 -10.13 3.63
C MET A 149 -13.21 -10.03 2.20
#